data_AF-A0AA92V001-F1
#
_entry.id   AF-A0AA92V001-F1
#
_cell.length_a   1.000
_cell.length_b   1.000
_cell.length_c   1.000
_cell.angle_alpha   90.00
_cell.angle_beta   90.00
_cell.angle_gamma   90.00
#
_symmetry.space_group_name_H-M   'P 1'
#
loop_
_entity.id
_entity.type
_entity.pdbx_description
1 polymer ?
#
loop_
_entity_poly.entity_id
_entity_poly.type
_entity_poly.pdbx_seq_one_letter_code
_entity_poly.pdbx_strand_id
1 'polypeptide(L)'
;MKIVFLFFCFCCAVQLSSAQYVQKRTPVRSNLDAFGQALNGIDEQADVAMSYRSGIEKYYSELITKNELSSDALGKLKKMKDESLKRIDDKAEYGDYSRATETAEYEFRTVIVAMSDVAKKDIEEQNDYIRREQLRIYSYTHPFDNMTYAKYSKVIQNPTYETLCNVQITKIALSPQETRIECKVNNRIDNGYVGWVSIDPGTYIYIPDRKQKLKMCDAINIAVAPLKTDFHFQEEELVFALIFPALPSNVRMFSIIESEDSNWKFHNIRIK
;
A
#
# COMPACT_ATOMS: atom_id res chain seq x y z
N MET A 1 -69.45 104.90 3.44
CA MET A 1 -68.85 105.34 4.72
C MET A 1 -67.93 104.23 5.20
N LYS A 2 -66.65 104.55 5.45
CA LYS A 2 -65.61 103.80 6.19
C LYS A 2 -66.20 103.10 7.45
N ILE A 3 -65.79 101.97 8.03
CA ILE A 3 -64.46 101.46 8.49
C ILE A 3 -64.78 100.11 9.22
N VAL A 4 -64.11 98.97 8.95
CA VAL A 4 -63.03 98.32 9.77
C VAL A 4 -63.49 97.32 10.87
N PHE A 5 -63.08 96.04 10.68
CA PHE A 5 -62.49 95.06 11.65
C PHE A 5 -63.23 94.67 12.96
N LEU A 6 -62.87 93.64 13.77
CA LEU A 6 -61.75 92.68 13.94
C LEU A 6 -62.28 91.51 14.83
N PHE A 7 -61.90 90.26 14.49
CA PHE A 7 -61.42 89.16 15.38
C PHE A 7 -62.24 88.50 16.52
N PHE A 8 -62.30 87.15 16.40
CA PHE A 8 -61.89 86.09 17.35
C PHE A 8 -62.24 86.18 18.85
N CYS A 9 -62.90 85.15 19.42
CA CYS A 9 -62.25 83.98 20.06
C CYS A 9 -63.25 83.10 20.87
N PHE A 10 -63.06 81.76 20.83
CA PHE A 10 -63.28 80.73 21.88
C PHE A 10 -64.65 80.63 22.59
N CYS A 11 -65.25 79.49 22.96
CA CYS A 11 -64.95 78.06 22.95
C CYS A 11 -66.25 77.35 23.42
N CYS A 12 -66.68 76.22 22.84
CA CYS A 12 -67.34 75.10 23.56
C CYS A 12 -67.72 73.94 22.61
N ALA A 13 -66.78 73.01 22.53
CA ALA A 13 -66.89 71.54 22.54
C ALA A 13 -68.12 70.75 22.00
N VAL A 14 -67.77 69.70 21.23
CA VAL A 14 -68.41 68.38 21.03
C VAL A 14 -69.56 68.36 19.99
N GLN A 15 -69.54 67.59 18.87
CA GLN A 15 -68.91 66.30 18.57
C GLN A 15 -68.60 66.18 17.05
N LEU A 16 -67.38 65.75 16.72
CA LEU A 16 -66.89 65.45 15.36
C LEU A 16 -67.22 64.01 14.96
N SER A 17 -67.62 63.79 13.71
CA SER A 17 -67.41 62.54 12.97
C SER A 17 -66.73 62.84 11.63
N SER A 18 -65.41 62.97 11.66
CA SER A 18 -64.57 62.98 10.46
C SER A 18 -64.21 61.55 10.09
N ALA A 19 -64.74 61.04 8.98
CA ALA A 19 -64.26 59.80 8.35
C ALA A 19 -62.89 60.07 7.70
N GLN A 20 -61.82 59.93 8.47
CA GLN A 20 -60.46 59.81 7.94
C GLN A 20 -60.26 58.40 7.39
N TYR A 21 -59.83 58.32 6.12
CA TYR A 21 -59.30 57.10 5.53
C TYR A 21 -58.09 56.64 6.35
N VAL A 22 -58.28 55.62 7.18
CA VAL A 22 -57.18 54.88 7.81
C VAL A 22 -56.57 53.99 6.73
N GLN A 23 -55.31 54.25 6.38
CA GLN A 23 -54.49 53.31 5.64
C GLN A 23 -54.42 52.03 6.47
N LYS A 24 -55.17 51.00 6.07
CA LYS A 24 -55.15 49.66 6.70
C LYS A 24 -53.70 49.18 6.67
N ARG A 25 -53.03 49.18 7.84
CA ARG A 25 -51.79 48.44 8.01
C ARG A 25 -52.10 46.98 7.70
N THR A 26 -51.48 46.45 6.65
CA THR A 26 -51.45 45.02 6.36
C THR A 26 -50.96 44.28 7.62
N PRO A 27 -51.53 43.13 7.99
CA PRO A 27 -51.35 42.58 9.33
C PRO A 27 -49.91 42.09 9.52
N VAL A 28 -49.29 42.49 10.63
CA VAL A 28 -47.97 41.99 11.10
C VAL A 28 -47.92 40.45 11.17
N ARG A 29 -49.07 39.77 11.25
CA ARG A 29 -49.21 38.30 11.23
C ARG A 29 -48.82 37.63 9.91
N SER A 30 -49.16 38.17 8.75
CA SER A 30 -48.83 37.51 7.46
C SER A 30 -47.32 37.50 7.18
N ASN A 31 -46.62 38.53 7.66
CA ASN A 31 -45.17 38.63 7.54
C ASN A 31 -44.43 37.75 8.56
N LEU A 32 -45.03 37.51 9.74
CA LEU A 32 -44.52 36.57 10.75
C LEU A 32 -44.67 35.11 10.33
N ASP A 33 -45.78 34.75 9.70
CA ASP A 33 -46.01 33.39 9.19
C ASP A 33 -45.10 33.09 7.98
N ALA A 34 -44.93 34.06 7.06
CA ALA A 34 -43.98 33.94 5.96
C ALA A 34 -42.52 33.92 6.42
N PHE A 35 -42.18 34.68 7.47
CA PHE A 35 -40.86 34.63 8.10
C PHE A 35 -40.63 33.30 8.85
N GLY A 36 -41.64 32.77 9.54
CA GLY A 36 -41.57 31.45 10.17
C GLY A 36 -41.42 30.31 9.16
N GLN A 37 -42.12 30.38 8.02
CA GLN A 37 -41.94 29.43 6.92
C GLN A 37 -40.56 29.57 6.27
N ALA A 38 -40.03 30.79 6.11
CA ALA A 38 -38.68 31.02 5.62
C ALA A 38 -37.62 30.50 6.60
N LEU A 39 -37.81 30.71 7.90
CA LEU A 39 -36.91 30.19 8.95
C LEU A 39 -36.93 28.65 9.01
N ASN A 40 -38.09 28.01 8.91
CA ASN A 40 -38.19 26.55 8.85
C ASN A 40 -37.51 26.00 7.59
N GLY A 41 -37.67 26.66 6.43
CA GLY A 41 -36.96 26.28 5.21
C GLY A 41 -35.44 26.47 5.29
N ILE A 42 -34.98 27.48 6.04
CA ILE A 42 -33.55 27.71 6.34
C ILE A 42 -33.01 26.59 7.26
N ASP A 43 -33.75 26.21 8.29
CA ASP A 43 -33.39 25.14 9.25
C ASP A 43 -33.30 23.77 8.54
N GLU A 44 -34.28 23.43 7.70
CA GLU A 44 -34.27 22.21 6.88
C GLU A 44 -33.08 22.16 5.91
N GLN A 45 -32.74 23.27 5.26
CA GLN A 45 -31.59 23.33 4.33
C GLN A 45 -30.24 23.21 5.05
N ALA A 46 -30.13 23.82 6.24
CA ALA A 46 -28.95 23.70 7.09
C ALA A 46 -28.76 22.26 7.58
N ASP A 47 -29.82 21.59 8.01
CA ASP A 47 -29.79 20.17 8.41
C ASP A 47 -29.35 19.24 7.28
N VAL A 48 -29.83 19.46 6.06
CA VAL A 48 -29.42 18.67 4.87
C VAL A 48 -27.93 18.84 4.59
N ALA A 49 -27.42 20.08 4.59
CA ALA A 49 -26.01 20.35 4.38
C ALA A 49 -25.12 19.69 5.45
N MET A 50 -25.54 19.77 6.72
CA MET A 50 -24.86 19.11 7.84
C MET A 50 -24.88 17.58 7.73
N SER A 51 -25.97 16.99 7.24
CA SER A 51 -26.05 15.55 6.98
C SER A 51 -25.00 15.08 5.97
N TYR A 52 -24.83 15.81 4.86
CA TYR A 52 -23.79 15.50 3.87
C TYR A 52 -22.39 15.66 4.45
N ARG A 53 -22.13 16.75 5.19
CA ARG A 53 -20.86 17.01 5.87
C ARG A 53 -20.48 15.86 6.81
N SER A 54 -21.38 15.47 7.72
CA SER A 54 -21.17 14.33 8.62
C SER A 54 -21.09 12.99 7.87
N GLY A 55 -21.77 12.87 6.74
CA GLY A 55 -21.65 11.74 5.83
C GLY A 55 -20.22 11.55 5.31
N ILE A 56 -19.51 12.62 4.95
CA ILE A 56 -18.10 12.58 4.54
C ILE A 56 -17.22 12.08 5.69
N GLU A 57 -17.39 12.64 6.90
CA GLU A 57 -16.62 12.24 8.08
C GLU A 57 -16.83 10.76 8.44
N LYS A 58 -18.09 10.31 8.39
CA LYS A 58 -18.44 8.92 8.64
C LYS A 58 -17.84 8.00 7.59
N TYR A 59 -17.97 8.33 6.30
CA TYR A 59 -17.45 7.51 5.20
C TYR A 59 -15.92 7.36 5.28
N TYR A 60 -15.21 8.46 5.52
CA TYR A 60 -13.77 8.43 5.78
C TYR A 60 -13.42 7.51 6.95
N SER A 61 -14.14 7.65 8.08
CA SER A 61 -13.91 6.85 9.29
C SER A 61 -14.14 5.36 9.02
N GLU A 62 -15.17 5.02 8.24
CA GLU A 62 -15.45 3.64 7.83
C GLU A 62 -14.34 3.07 6.94
N LEU A 63 -13.83 3.85 5.97
CA LEU A 63 -12.76 3.41 5.07
C LEU A 63 -11.48 3.08 5.83
N ILE A 64 -11.06 3.94 6.76
CA ILE A 64 -9.82 3.72 7.51
C ILE A 64 -9.96 2.62 8.59
N THR A 65 -11.19 2.33 9.03
CA THR A 65 -11.44 1.28 10.04
C THR A 65 -11.57 -0.09 9.39
N LYS A 66 -12.18 -0.17 8.19
CA LYS A 66 -12.45 -1.44 7.51
C LYS A 66 -11.27 -1.97 6.69
N ASN A 67 -10.32 -1.11 6.34
CA ASN A 67 -9.24 -1.46 5.41
C ASN A 67 -7.87 -1.16 6.02
N GLU A 68 -6.91 -2.05 5.77
CA GLU A 68 -5.50 -1.85 6.10
C GLU A 68 -4.83 -1.03 4.99
N LEU A 69 -5.04 0.29 5.02
CA LEU A 69 -4.51 1.20 4.01
C LEU A 69 -3.08 1.62 4.31
N SER A 70 -2.31 1.88 3.25
CA SER A 70 -0.95 2.41 3.37
C SER A 70 -0.96 3.82 3.99
N SER A 71 0.16 4.23 4.59
CA SER A 71 0.31 5.57 5.15
C SER A 71 0.12 6.69 4.11
N ASP A 72 0.51 6.44 2.87
CA ASP A 72 0.30 7.36 1.74
C ASP A 72 -1.18 7.49 1.39
N ALA A 73 -1.90 6.37 1.29
CA ALA A 73 -3.34 6.37 1.06
C ALA A 73 -4.10 7.07 2.19
N LEU A 74 -3.77 6.77 3.45
CA LEU A 74 -4.34 7.46 4.62
C LEU A 74 -4.12 8.98 4.56
N GLY A 75 -2.92 9.42 4.19
CA GLY A 75 -2.60 10.83 3.99
C GLY A 75 -3.46 11.49 2.90
N LYS A 76 -3.63 10.82 1.75
CA LYS A 76 -4.49 11.28 0.65
C LYS A 76 -5.96 11.38 1.07
N LEU A 77 -6.49 10.34 1.72
CA LEU A 77 -7.88 10.31 2.20
C LEU A 77 -8.14 11.42 3.22
N LYS A 78 -7.23 11.62 4.18
CA LYS A 78 -7.35 12.69 5.17
C LYS A 78 -7.39 14.06 4.50
N LYS A 79 -6.50 14.30 3.53
CA LYS A 79 -6.47 15.54 2.76
C LYS A 79 -7.78 15.77 2.00
N MET A 80 -8.29 14.77 1.28
CA MET A 80 -9.57 14.87 0.56
C MET A 80 -10.72 15.21 1.51
N LYS A 81 -10.78 14.54 2.67
CA LYS A 81 -11.79 14.79 3.70
C LYS A 81 -11.69 16.23 4.21
N ASP A 82 -10.52 16.64 4.69
CA ASP A 82 -10.32 17.96 5.30
C ASP A 82 -10.60 19.10 4.29
N GLU A 83 -10.21 18.93 3.02
CA GLU A 83 -10.46 19.92 1.97
C GLU A 83 -11.93 20.02 1.56
N SER A 84 -12.65 18.90 1.45
CA SER A 84 -14.09 18.91 1.16
C SER A 84 -14.90 19.51 2.30
N LEU A 85 -14.59 19.15 3.55
CA LEU A 85 -15.24 19.74 4.73
C LEU A 85 -15.00 21.25 4.78
N LYS A 86 -13.77 21.70 4.52
CA LYS A 86 -13.45 23.12 4.44
C LYS A 86 -14.29 23.84 3.37
N ARG A 87 -14.45 23.27 2.18
CA ARG A 87 -15.27 23.88 1.11
C ARG A 87 -16.74 24.03 1.49
N ILE A 88 -17.27 23.11 2.31
CA ILE A 88 -18.61 23.21 2.89
C ILE A 88 -18.66 24.29 3.97
N ASP A 89 -17.70 24.26 4.90
CA ASP A 89 -17.64 25.18 6.05
C ASP A 89 -17.43 26.64 5.59
N ASP A 90 -16.64 26.88 4.53
CA ASP A 90 -16.42 28.19 3.91
C ASP A 90 -17.70 28.78 3.27
N LYS A 91 -18.75 27.97 3.06
CA LYS A 91 -20.06 28.43 2.55
C LYS A 91 -21.05 28.75 3.66
N ALA A 92 -20.76 28.38 4.91
CA ALA A 92 -21.61 28.71 6.04
C ALA A 92 -21.43 30.18 6.43
N GLU A 93 -22.54 30.88 6.69
CA GLU A 93 -22.51 32.27 7.17
C GLU A 93 -22.90 32.28 8.65
N TYR A 94 -21.98 32.68 9.53
CA TYR A 94 -22.21 32.71 10.99
C TYR A 94 -22.69 31.37 11.59
N GLY A 95 -22.35 30.24 10.96
CA GLY A 95 -22.79 28.90 11.37
C GLY A 95 -24.13 28.45 10.76
N ASP A 96 -24.75 29.27 9.91
CA ASP A 96 -25.91 28.88 9.09
C ASP A 96 -25.44 28.17 7.81
N TYR A 97 -25.81 26.90 7.68
CA TYR A 97 -25.44 26.03 6.57
C TYR A 97 -26.50 25.98 5.45
N SER A 98 -27.61 26.73 5.56
CA SER A 98 -28.68 26.74 4.55
C SER A 98 -28.20 27.08 3.14
N ARG A 99 -27.14 27.90 3.03
CA ARG A 99 -26.52 28.29 1.75
C ARG A 99 -25.47 27.28 1.25
N ALA A 100 -25.13 26.29 2.05
CA ALA A 100 -24.10 25.30 1.74
C ALA A 100 -24.65 24.02 1.11
N THR A 101 -25.97 23.81 1.05
CA THR A 101 -26.61 22.54 0.65
C THR A 101 -26.11 22.00 -0.69
N GLU A 102 -26.12 22.81 -1.76
CA GLU A 102 -25.66 22.39 -3.09
C GLU A 102 -24.17 22.02 -3.11
N THR A 103 -23.36 22.81 -2.39
CA THR A 103 -21.91 22.54 -2.25
C THR A 103 -21.69 21.26 -1.46
N ALA A 104 -22.42 21.06 -0.36
CA ALA A 104 -22.32 19.87 0.48
C ALA A 104 -22.73 18.59 -0.26
N GLU A 105 -23.81 18.63 -1.04
CA GLU A 105 -24.21 17.49 -1.87
C GLU A 105 -23.15 17.17 -2.94
N TYR A 106 -22.67 18.18 -3.65
CA TYR A 106 -21.64 18.01 -4.68
C TYR A 106 -20.35 17.43 -4.09
N GLU A 107 -19.87 18.01 -2.99
CA GLU A 107 -18.67 17.55 -2.28
C GLU A 107 -18.86 16.12 -1.77
N PHE A 108 -20.00 15.81 -1.15
CA PHE A 108 -20.28 14.45 -0.69
C PHE A 108 -20.24 13.45 -1.84
N ARG A 109 -20.97 13.69 -2.94
CA ARG A 109 -21.03 12.77 -4.09
C ARG A 109 -19.67 12.55 -4.75
N THR A 110 -18.86 13.59 -4.84
CA THR A 110 -17.56 13.52 -5.53
C THR A 110 -16.47 12.94 -4.63
N VAL A 111 -16.40 13.38 -3.36
CA VAL A 111 -15.32 12.99 -2.45
C VAL A 111 -15.42 11.52 -2.05
N ILE A 112 -16.63 10.98 -1.84
CA ILE A 112 -16.79 9.55 -1.48
C ILE A 112 -16.30 8.64 -2.60
N VAL A 113 -16.55 9.01 -3.86
CA VAL A 113 -16.08 8.24 -5.04
C VAL A 113 -14.56 8.32 -5.11
N ALA A 114 -13.99 9.52 -5.03
CA ALA A 114 -12.54 9.71 -5.06
C ALA A 114 -11.83 8.96 -3.93
N MET A 115 -12.37 9.00 -2.71
CA MET A 115 -11.86 8.24 -1.57
C MET A 115 -11.97 6.73 -1.79
N SER A 116 -13.10 6.26 -2.32
CA SER A 116 -13.29 4.84 -2.65
C SER A 116 -12.25 4.36 -3.65
N ASP A 117 -11.95 5.16 -4.68
CA ASP A 117 -11.03 4.78 -5.74
C ASP A 117 -9.58 4.77 -5.25
N VAL A 118 -9.20 5.74 -4.39
CA VAL A 118 -7.89 5.73 -3.71
C VAL A 118 -7.74 4.47 -2.85
N ALA A 119 -8.74 4.14 -2.04
CA ALA A 119 -8.70 2.97 -1.17
C ALA A 119 -8.62 1.67 -1.98
N LYS A 120 -9.45 1.51 -3.03
CA LYS A 120 -9.42 0.32 -3.90
C LYS A 120 -8.06 0.15 -4.57
N LYS A 121 -7.53 1.23 -5.16
CA LYS A 121 -6.24 1.20 -5.84
C LYS A 121 -5.10 0.83 -4.88
N ASP A 122 -5.09 1.40 -3.67
CA ASP A 122 -4.09 1.06 -2.66
C ASP A 122 -4.14 -0.43 -2.28
N ILE A 123 -5.34 -0.97 -2.04
CA ILE A 123 -5.55 -2.39 -1.75
C ILE A 123 -5.09 -3.27 -2.92
N GLU A 124 -5.42 -2.90 -4.15
CA GLU A 124 -4.99 -3.62 -5.36
C GLU A 124 -3.46 -3.61 -5.49
N GLU A 125 -2.82 -2.46 -5.30
CA GLU A 125 -1.36 -2.33 -5.37
C GLU A 125 -0.65 -3.14 -4.26
N GLN A 126 -1.17 -3.13 -3.04
CA GLN A 126 -0.66 -3.93 -1.94
C GLN A 126 -0.81 -5.45 -2.22
N ASN A 127 -1.98 -5.87 -2.70
CA ASN A 127 -2.22 -7.27 -3.05
C ASN A 127 -1.32 -7.74 -4.20
N ASP A 128 -1.12 -6.91 -5.22
CA ASP A 128 -0.21 -7.19 -6.32
C ASP A 128 1.24 -7.28 -5.86
N TYR A 129 1.66 -6.42 -4.93
CA TYR A 129 2.97 -6.50 -4.30
C TYR A 129 3.14 -7.83 -3.54
N ILE A 130 2.19 -8.18 -2.67
CA ILE A 130 2.21 -9.43 -1.91
C ILE A 130 2.30 -10.63 -2.85
N ARG A 131 1.51 -10.64 -3.93
CA ARG A 131 1.50 -11.71 -4.93
C ARG A 131 2.85 -11.85 -5.62
N ARG A 132 3.46 -10.74 -6.05
CA ARG A 132 4.79 -10.76 -6.68
C ARG A 132 5.85 -11.28 -5.70
N GLU A 133 5.75 -10.89 -4.44
CA GLU A 133 6.69 -11.31 -3.42
C GLU A 133 6.55 -12.80 -3.08
N GLN A 134 5.33 -13.32 -3.01
CA GLN A 134 5.08 -14.76 -2.89
C GLN A 134 5.67 -15.55 -4.07
N LEU A 135 5.52 -15.04 -5.30
CA LEU A 135 6.12 -15.67 -6.48
C LEU A 135 7.65 -15.62 -6.45
N ARG A 136 8.24 -14.51 -6.01
CA ARG A 136 9.69 -14.39 -5.82
C ARG A 136 10.19 -15.42 -4.80
N ILE A 137 9.58 -15.48 -3.61
CA ILE A 137 9.95 -16.42 -2.56
C ILE A 137 9.82 -17.87 -3.06
N TYR A 138 8.74 -18.19 -3.77
CA TYR A 138 8.57 -19.50 -4.37
C TYR A 138 9.68 -19.81 -5.39
N SER A 139 10.02 -18.87 -6.28
CA SER A 139 11.12 -19.05 -7.23
C SER A 139 12.49 -19.24 -6.54
N TYR A 140 12.70 -18.62 -5.39
CA TYR A 140 13.93 -18.77 -4.60
C TYR A 140 14.02 -20.13 -3.92
N THR A 141 12.91 -20.64 -3.40
CA THR A 141 12.88 -21.83 -2.54
C THR A 141 12.60 -23.12 -3.30
N HIS A 142 11.92 -23.03 -4.44
CA HIS A 142 11.45 -24.16 -5.24
C HIS A 142 11.81 -24.06 -6.73
N PRO A 143 13.03 -23.61 -7.12
CA PRO A 143 13.39 -23.42 -8.54
C PRO A 143 13.42 -24.73 -9.34
N PHE A 144 13.42 -25.88 -8.67
CA PHE A 144 13.65 -27.19 -9.28
C PHE A 144 12.47 -28.17 -9.12
N ASP A 145 11.30 -27.71 -8.67
CA ASP A 145 10.11 -28.57 -8.48
C ASP A 145 9.70 -29.31 -9.77
N ASN A 146 9.86 -28.67 -10.92
CA ASN A 146 9.54 -29.24 -12.23
C ASN A 146 10.78 -29.85 -12.95
N MET A 147 11.91 -29.96 -12.27
CA MET A 147 13.14 -30.48 -12.87
C MET A 147 13.12 -32.01 -12.92
N THR A 148 13.34 -32.57 -14.12
CA THR A 148 13.55 -34.01 -14.29
C THR A 148 15.02 -34.38 -14.10
N TYR A 149 15.26 -35.43 -13.33
CA TYR A 149 16.61 -35.99 -13.13
C TYR A 149 16.86 -37.25 -13.95
N ALA A 150 15.96 -37.62 -14.86
CA ALA A 150 16.08 -38.83 -15.66
C ALA A 150 17.35 -38.88 -16.54
N LYS A 151 17.93 -37.71 -16.88
CA LYS A 151 19.19 -37.62 -17.64
C LYS A 151 20.44 -37.97 -16.82
N TYR A 152 20.35 -37.96 -15.50
CA TYR A 152 21.51 -38.20 -14.64
C TYR A 152 21.65 -39.69 -14.35
N SER A 153 22.85 -40.20 -14.57
CA SER A 153 23.24 -41.58 -14.26
C SER A 153 23.16 -41.90 -12.76
N LYS A 154 23.28 -40.88 -11.91
CA LYS A 154 23.26 -41.03 -10.45
C LYS A 154 22.80 -39.75 -9.79
N VAL A 155 21.96 -39.88 -8.77
CA VAL A 155 21.51 -38.78 -7.92
C VAL A 155 21.76 -39.14 -6.47
N ILE A 156 22.41 -38.25 -5.73
CA ILE A 156 22.74 -38.38 -4.32
C ILE A 156 21.96 -37.29 -3.59
N GLN A 157 21.04 -37.71 -2.72
CA GLN A 157 20.32 -36.81 -1.82
C GLN A 157 21.11 -36.66 -0.53
N ASN A 158 21.15 -35.45 0.03
CA ASN A 158 21.78 -35.13 1.32
C ASN A 158 23.19 -35.75 1.44
N PRO A 159 24.12 -35.39 0.54
CA PRO A 159 25.48 -35.92 0.57
C PRO A 159 26.17 -35.61 1.89
N THR A 160 27.14 -36.45 2.26
CA THR A 160 28.01 -36.21 3.43
C THR A 160 29.26 -35.45 2.99
N TYR A 161 29.60 -34.39 3.73
CA TYR A 161 30.74 -33.52 3.49
C TYR A 161 31.10 -32.76 4.77
N GLU A 162 32.25 -32.10 4.75
CA GLU A 162 32.72 -31.21 5.83
C GLU A 162 32.67 -29.76 5.34
N THR A 163 32.13 -28.85 6.15
CA THR A 163 32.09 -27.42 5.83
C THR A 163 32.09 -26.58 7.12
N LEU A 164 32.52 -25.33 7.00
CA LEU A 164 32.39 -24.31 8.05
C LEU A 164 31.35 -23.24 7.70
N CYS A 165 30.77 -23.26 6.49
CA CYS A 165 29.75 -22.30 6.08
C CYS A 165 28.33 -22.77 6.41
N ASN A 166 27.39 -21.83 6.41
CA ASN A 166 25.95 -22.07 6.60
C ASN A 166 25.22 -22.57 5.35
N VAL A 167 25.90 -22.68 4.21
CA VAL A 167 25.34 -23.26 2.99
C VAL A 167 25.33 -24.79 3.09
N GLN A 168 24.26 -25.40 2.61
CA GLN A 168 24.07 -26.84 2.60
C GLN A 168 24.01 -27.37 1.17
N ILE A 169 24.66 -28.50 0.89
CA ILE A 169 24.45 -29.23 -0.36
C ILE A 169 23.29 -30.19 -0.13
N THR A 170 22.19 -30.00 -0.85
CA THR A 170 20.98 -30.81 -0.73
C THR A 170 20.98 -31.98 -1.69
N LYS A 171 21.57 -31.82 -2.88
CA LYS A 171 21.56 -32.85 -3.94
C LYS A 171 22.80 -32.75 -4.83
N ILE A 172 23.28 -33.90 -5.29
CA ILE A 172 24.30 -34.00 -6.34
C ILE A 172 23.77 -34.91 -7.43
N ALA A 173 23.81 -34.46 -8.68
CA ALA A 173 23.38 -35.24 -9.84
C ALA A 173 24.54 -35.37 -10.84
N LEU A 174 24.87 -36.60 -11.21
CA LEU A 174 26.03 -36.95 -12.03
C LEU A 174 25.60 -37.49 -13.39
N SER A 175 26.21 -36.99 -14.45
CA SER A 175 26.05 -37.50 -15.81
C SER A 175 27.39 -37.49 -16.55
N PRO A 176 27.50 -38.19 -17.70
CA PRO A 176 28.67 -38.08 -18.58
C PRO A 176 28.91 -36.68 -19.16
N GLN A 177 27.94 -35.77 -19.08
CA GLN A 177 28.00 -34.42 -19.66
C GLN A 177 28.30 -33.35 -18.59
N GLU A 178 27.69 -33.47 -17.43
CA GLU A 178 27.78 -32.47 -16.36
C GLU A 178 27.70 -33.09 -14.96
N THR A 179 28.20 -32.33 -13.99
CA THR A 179 28.00 -32.51 -12.57
C THR A 179 27.17 -31.35 -12.07
N ARG A 180 25.98 -31.63 -11.53
CA ARG A 180 25.10 -30.63 -10.95
C ARG A 180 25.10 -30.76 -9.43
N ILE A 181 25.26 -29.64 -8.75
CA ILE A 181 25.26 -29.57 -7.29
C ILE A 181 24.20 -28.57 -6.87
N GLU A 182 23.20 -29.02 -6.11
CA GLU A 182 22.15 -28.17 -5.58
C GLU A 182 22.44 -27.83 -4.14
N CYS A 183 22.30 -26.55 -3.85
CA CYS A 183 22.62 -25.96 -2.58
C CYS A 183 21.40 -25.21 -2.02
N LYS A 184 21.40 -25.05 -0.71
CA LYS A 184 20.46 -24.23 0.03
C LYS A 184 21.24 -23.32 0.98
N VAL A 185 20.88 -22.04 1.02
CA VAL A 185 21.43 -21.06 1.95
C VAL A 185 20.29 -20.33 2.65
N ASN A 186 20.48 -20.00 3.91
CA ASN A 186 19.62 -19.11 4.67
C ASN A 186 20.40 -17.83 5.00
N ASN A 187 19.76 -16.67 4.92
CA ASN A 187 20.45 -15.40 5.08
C ASN A 187 20.74 -14.99 6.54
N ARG A 188 20.33 -15.80 7.53
CA ARG A 188 20.56 -15.53 8.95
C ARG A 188 22.02 -15.63 9.36
N ILE A 189 22.43 -14.72 10.22
CA ILE A 189 23.71 -14.70 10.96
C ILE A 189 23.43 -14.43 12.45
N ASP A 190 24.42 -14.61 13.32
CA ASP A 190 24.23 -14.58 14.79
C ASP A 190 23.45 -13.36 15.31
N ASN A 191 23.73 -12.16 14.76
CA ASN A 191 23.13 -10.89 15.19
C ASN A 191 22.37 -10.17 14.06
N GLY A 192 21.79 -10.91 13.10
CA GLY A 192 21.01 -10.30 12.02
C GLY A 192 20.88 -11.19 10.79
N TYR A 193 20.93 -10.58 9.62
CA TYR A 193 20.92 -11.29 8.35
C TYR A 193 21.78 -10.56 7.31
N VAL A 194 22.20 -11.29 6.27
CA VAL A 194 22.90 -10.73 5.12
C VAL A 194 21.86 -10.34 4.06
N GLY A 195 21.95 -9.13 3.52
CA GLY A 195 20.98 -8.62 2.54
C GLY A 195 21.12 -9.19 1.13
N TRP A 196 22.19 -9.92 0.82
CA TRP A 196 22.42 -10.49 -0.50
C TRP A 196 23.42 -11.64 -0.47
N VAL A 197 23.43 -12.44 -1.54
CA VAL A 197 24.41 -13.51 -1.77
C VAL A 197 24.81 -13.55 -3.25
N SER A 198 26.01 -14.04 -3.52
CA SER A 198 26.51 -14.31 -4.87
C SER A 198 27.47 -15.47 -4.83
N ILE A 199 27.71 -16.13 -5.96
CA ILE A 199 28.76 -17.13 -6.12
C ILE A 199 29.95 -16.55 -6.88
N ASP A 200 31.17 -16.84 -6.43
CA ASP A 200 32.39 -16.46 -7.14
C ASP A 200 32.49 -17.19 -8.51
N PRO A 201 32.77 -16.49 -9.62
CA PRO A 201 32.92 -17.11 -10.94
C PRO A 201 34.09 -18.10 -11.03
N GLY A 202 35.06 -17.99 -10.12
CA GLY A 202 36.21 -18.88 -9.99
C GLY A 202 35.90 -20.20 -9.29
N THR A 203 34.68 -20.41 -8.78
CA THR A 203 34.27 -21.64 -8.07
C THR A 203 34.63 -22.90 -8.85
N TYR A 204 35.17 -23.91 -8.16
CA TYR A 204 35.62 -25.15 -8.78
C TYR A 204 35.39 -26.39 -7.92
N ILE A 205 35.25 -27.53 -8.60
CA ILE A 205 35.44 -28.84 -8.00
C ILE A 205 36.93 -29.15 -7.96
N TYR A 206 37.43 -29.62 -6.81
CA TYR A 206 38.78 -30.15 -6.64
C TYR A 206 38.74 -31.68 -6.44
N ILE A 207 39.56 -32.39 -7.22
CA ILE A 207 39.72 -33.85 -7.10
C ILE A 207 41.10 -34.13 -6.50
N PRO A 208 41.20 -34.50 -5.20
CA PRO A 208 42.48 -34.63 -4.51
C PRO A 208 43.45 -35.60 -5.17
N ASP A 209 42.98 -36.81 -5.51
CA ASP A 209 43.81 -37.88 -6.08
C ASP A 209 44.46 -37.51 -7.42
N ARG A 210 43.86 -36.54 -8.13
CA ARG A 210 44.31 -36.09 -9.46
C ARG A 210 44.93 -34.69 -9.44
N LYS A 211 44.87 -33.99 -8.30
CA LYS A 211 45.21 -32.56 -8.20
C LYS A 211 44.53 -31.71 -9.29
N GLN A 212 43.31 -32.09 -9.67
CA GLN A 212 42.59 -31.51 -10.80
C GLN A 212 41.51 -30.54 -10.31
N LYS A 213 41.40 -29.38 -10.97
CA LYS A 213 40.31 -28.41 -10.78
C LYS A 213 39.36 -28.47 -11.97
N LEU A 214 38.06 -28.57 -11.72
CA LEU A 214 37.00 -28.43 -12.73
C LEU A 214 36.22 -27.15 -12.41
N LYS A 215 36.35 -26.13 -13.26
CA LYS A 215 35.70 -24.83 -13.04
C LYS A 215 34.19 -24.93 -13.21
N MET A 216 33.47 -24.12 -12.45
CA MET A 216 32.02 -23.92 -12.64
C MET A 216 31.76 -23.42 -14.07
N CYS A 217 30.76 -24.02 -14.70
CA CYS A 217 30.30 -23.67 -16.04
C CYS A 217 29.10 -22.74 -15.98
N ASP A 218 28.21 -22.93 -15.00
CA ASP A 218 26.97 -22.16 -14.89
C ASP A 218 26.45 -22.16 -13.44
N ALA A 219 25.59 -21.18 -13.14
CA ALA A 219 24.91 -21.05 -11.86
C ALA A 219 23.43 -20.71 -12.09
N ILE A 220 22.55 -21.44 -11.41
CA ILE A 220 21.09 -21.32 -11.58
C ILE A 220 20.48 -20.86 -10.27
N ASN A 221 19.64 -19.82 -10.34
CA ASN A 221 18.95 -19.21 -9.21
C ASN A 221 19.88 -18.56 -8.17
N ILE A 222 21.11 -18.23 -8.55
CA ILE A 222 22.04 -17.40 -7.76
C ILE A 222 22.83 -16.53 -8.73
N ALA A 223 23.10 -15.28 -8.33
CA ALA A 223 23.89 -14.37 -9.13
C ALA A 223 25.38 -14.74 -9.05
N VAL A 224 26.06 -14.66 -10.19
CA VAL A 224 27.52 -14.77 -10.26
C VAL A 224 28.13 -13.39 -10.02
N ALA A 225 29.09 -13.30 -9.10
CA ALA A 225 29.73 -12.03 -8.76
C ALA A 225 30.31 -11.34 -10.02
N PRO A 226 30.20 -10.00 -10.14
CA PRO A 226 29.83 -9.03 -9.10
C PRO A 226 28.31 -8.79 -8.94
N LEU A 227 27.45 -9.51 -9.66
CA LEU A 227 26.01 -9.42 -9.48
C LEU A 227 25.59 -10.05 -8.16
N LYS A 228 24.41 -9.67 -7.67
CA LYS A 228 23.88 -10.06 -6.36
C LYS A 228 22.48 -10.65 -6.49
N THR A 229 22.21 -11.64 -5.65
CA THR A 229 20.86 -12.14 -5.35
C THR A 229 20.45 -11.55 -4.02
N ASP A 230 19.51 -10.62 -4.03
CA ASP A 230 19.07 -9.91 -2.83
C ASP A 230 18.06 -10.73 -2.02
N PHE A 231 18.17 -10.57 -0.70
CA PHE A 231 17.19 -10.99 0.29
C PHE A 231 16.48 -9.76 0.85
N HIS A 232 15.17 -9.84 1.07
CA HIS A 232 14.33 -8.72 1.50
C HIS A 232 13.99 -8.77 3.00
N PHE A 233 13.99 -9.94 3.62
CA PHE A 233 13.72 -10.13 5.05
C PHE A 233 14.61 -11.21 5.68
N GLN A 234 14.62 -11.24 7.01
CA GLN A 234 15.38 -12.20 7.81
C GLN A 234 14.80 -13.61 7.66
N GLU A 235 15.67 -14.63 7.70
CA GLU A 235 15.34 -16.05 7.52
C GLU A 235 14.87 -16.42 6.12
N GLU A 236 15.13 -15.58 5.11
CA GLU A 236 14.95 -15.96 3.72
C GLU A 236 15.89 -17.11 3.33
N GLU A 237 15.32 -18.04 2.57
CA GLU A 237 16.04 -19.17 1.99
C GLU A 237 16.19 -19.01 0.49
N LEU A 238 17.35 -19.42 -0.01
CA LEU A 238 17.63 -19.53 -1.44
C LEU A 238 18.13 -20.95 -1.74
N VAL A 239 17.47 -21.59 -2.69
CA VAL A 239 17.89 -22.84 -3.31
C VAL A 239 18.49 -22.51 -4.66
N PHE A 240 19.67 -23.02 -4.96
CA PHE A 240 20.37 -22.74 -6.20
C PHE A 240 21.15 -23.96 -6.67
N ALA A 241 21.66 -23.91 -7.89
CA ALA A 241 22.48 -24.99 -8.42
C ALA A 241 23.73 -24.47 -9.11
N LEU A 242 24.82 -25.20 -8.92
CA LEU A 242 26.09 -24.98 -9.58
C LEU A 242 26.34 -26.11 -10.56
N ILE A 243 26.68 -25.77 -11.80
CA ILE A 243 26.94 -26.72 -12.88
C ILE A 243 28.43 -26.76 -13.16
N PHE A 244 28.99 -27.96 -13.22
CA PHE A 244 30.39 -28.22 -13.50
C PHE A 244 30.50 -29.24 -14.64
N PRO A 245 31.69 -29.39 -15.25
CA PRO A 245 31.97 -30.51 -16.14
C PRO A 245 31.69 -31.86 -15.48
N ALA A 246 31.46 -32.88 -16.30
CA ALA A 246 31.33 -34.25 -15.81
C ALA A 246 32.56 -34.65 -14.98
N LEU A 247 32.30 -35.29 -13.83
CA LEU A 247 33.37 -35.91 -13.06
C LEU A 247 34.03 -37.01 -13.89
N PRO A 248 35.37 -37.10 -13.88
CA PRO A 248 36.05 -38.24 -14.46
C PRO A 248 35.58 -39.57 -13.85
N SER A 249 35.66 -40.65 -14.63
CA SER A 249 35.33 -41.99 -14.15
C SER A 249 36.16 -42.36 -12.92
N ASN A 250 35.58 -43.15 -12.01
CA ASN A 250 36.20 -43.64 -10.77
C ASN A 250 36.49 -42.58 -9.69
N VAL A 251 36.02 -41.34 -9.83
CA VAL A 251 36.06 -40.37 -8.72
C VAL A 251 35.10 -40.83 -7.63
N ARG A 252 35.63 -41.05 -6.42
CA ARG A 252 34.86 -41.43 -5.22
C ARG A 252 34.64 -40.26 -4.27
N MET A 253 35.50 -39.25 -4.36
CA MET A 253 35.50 -38.11 -3.47
C MET A 253 35.99 -36.87 -4.21
N PHE A 254 35.39 -35.72 -3.91
CA PHE A 254 35.85 -34.43 -4.39
C PHE A 254 35.54 -33.34 -3.35
N SER A 255 36.00 -32.13 -3.59
CA SER A 255 35.64 -30.94 -2.80
C SER A 255 35.10 -29.86 -3.72
N ILE A 256 34.30 -28.94 -3.18
CA ILE A 256 33.90 -27.71 -3.88
C ILE A 256 34.51 -26.55 -3.14
N ILE A 257 35.17 -25.65 -3.87
CA ILE A 257 35.83 -24.47 -3.29
C ILE A 257 35.41 -23.28 -4.14
N GLU A 258 34.77 -22.29 -3.51
CA GLU A 258 34.41 -21.04 -4.16
C GLU A 258 35.66 -20.22 -4.52
N SER A 259 36.48 -19.91 -3.51
CA SER A 259 37.78 -19.25 -3.68
C SER A 259 38.71 -19.57 -2.49
N GLU A 260 39.98 -19.19 -2.58
CA GLU A 260 40.95 -19.43 -1.50
C GLU A 260 40.60 -18.65 -0.22
N ASP A 261 40.03 -17.46 -0.35
CA ASP A 261 39.66 -16.59 0.77
C ASP A 261 38.20 -16.78 1.22
N SER A 262 37.38 -17.55 0.47
CA SER A 262 35.99 -17.80 0.84
C SER A 262 35.85 -18.87 1.94
N ASN A 263 34.80 -18.72 2.75
CA ASN A 263 34.33 -19.74 3.68
C ASN A 263 33.49 -20.84 3.00
N TRP A 264 33.02 -20.63 1.77
CA TRP A 264 32.22 -21.59 1.01
C TRP A 264 33.13 -22.69 0.44
N LYS A 265 33.48 -23.62 1.33
CA LYS A 265 34.34 -24.76 1.06
C LYS A 265 33.68 -26.02 1.61
N PHE A 266 33.48 -26.99 0.72
CA PHE A 266 32.86 -28.26 1.02
C PHE A 266 33.86 -29.35 0.75
N HIS A 267 34.41 -29.93 1.81
CA HIS A 267 35.45 -30.94 1.73
C HIS A 267 34.88 -32.35 1.79
N ASN A 268 35.63 -33.30 1.23
CA ASN A 268 35.39 -34.73 1.35
C ASN A 268 33.98 -35.19 0.95
N ILE A 269 33.39 -34.58 -0.09
CA ILE A 269 32.08 -34.97 -0.63
C ILE A 269 32.18 -36.38 -1.20
N ARG A 270 31.43 -37.32 -0.64
CA ARG A 270 31.50 -38.75 -1.02
C ARG A 270 30.44 -39.14 -2.04
N ILE A 271 30.89 -39.80 -3.11
CA ILE A 271 30.04 -40.44 -4.12
C ILE A 271 29.96 -41.93 -3.74
N LYS A 272 28.98 -42.30 -2.90
CA LYS A 272 28.77 -43.68 -2.42
C LYS A 272 28.56 -44.65 -3.57
#